data_AF-A0AAP9GE79-F1
#
_entry.id   AF-A0AAP9GE79-F1
#
_cell.length_a   1.000
_cell.length_b   1.000
_cell.length_c   1.000
_cell.angle_alpha   90.00
_cell.angle_beta   90.00
_cell.angle_gamma   90.00
#
_symmetry.space_group_name_H-M   'P 1'
#
loop_
_entity.id
_entity.type
_entity.pdbx_description
1 polymer ?
#
loop_
_entity_poly.entity_id
_entity_poly.type
_entity_poly.pdbx_seq_one_letter_code
_entity_poly.pdbx_strand_id
1 'polypeptide(L)'
;MKLMYITNNPEIASYANSCGISRIFVDLEILGKYERQGHLDTVISNHSEEDINKVKTASGSSEVLVRINPFNNNTSKEVDRAIAEGADIIMLPMFHSKEEVNSVGKMINGRVKFIPLIETKSAAESLETYVDSPYVSEFYIGLNDLHRELGFRFMFEIISTGYLDQLVAAIKTSGKPFGFGGVARVGEGTLPASLILGEHVRLGSSAVILSRAFHQRSKNLEELNSKLDLELEVSRLYSEIERLKNRTYEQIQHDKNELKRIVDGIVEGEM
;
A
#
# COMPACT_ATOMS: atom_id res chain seq x y z
N MET A 1 -12.70 5.05 0.71
CA MET A 1 -11.33 4.51 0.81
C MET A 1 -10.93 4.08 -0.60
N LYS A 2 -9.72 4.41 -1.04
CA LYS A 2 -9.20 4.03 -2.36
C LYS A 2 -8.63 2.61 -2.27
N LEU A 3 -9.18 1.69 -3.06
CA LEU A 3 -8.59 0.37 -3.23
C LEU A 3 -7.48 0.44 -4.30
N MET A 4 -6.34 -0.19 -4.01
CA MET A 4 -5.17 -0.19 -4.90
C MET A 4 -4.88 -1.62 -5.35
N TYR A 5 -4.74 -1.85 -6.66
CA TYR A 5 -4.54 -3.17 -7.24
C TYR A 5 -3.27 -3.22 -8.08
N ILE A 6 -2.36 -4.16 -7.76
CA ILE A 6 -1.05 -4.29 -8.44
C ILE A 6 -1.19 -5.15 -9.70
N THR A 7 -0.99 -4.57 -10.88
CA THR A 7 -0.95 -5.35 -12.13
C THR A 7 -0.22 -4.59 -13.21
N ASN A 8 0.48 -5.32 -14.09
CA ASN A 8 0.98 -4.80 -15.36
C ASN A 8 0.16 -5.29 -16.57
N ASN A 9 -0.88 -6.10 -16.35
CA ASN A 9 -1.73 -6.61 -17.41
C ASN A 9 -2.87 -5.60 -17.72
N PRO A 10 -2.95 -5.04 -18.94
CA PRO A 10 -3.96 -4.04 -19.30
C PRO A 10 -5.41 -4.53 -19.22
N GLU A 11 -5.69 -5.79 -19.56
CA GLU A 11 -7.04 -6.35 -19.47
C GLU A 11 -7.50 -6.47 -18.01
N ILE A 12 -6.59 -6.92 -17.14
CA ILE A 12 -6.85 -6.98 -15.69
C ILE A 12 -7.00 -5.55 -15.13
N ALA A 13 -6.19 -4.59 -15.57
CA ALA A 13 -6.31 -3.19 -15.14
C ALA A 13 -7.66 -2.58 -15.54
N SER A 14 -8.11 -2.82 -16.78
CA SER A 14 -9.43 -2.39 -17.26
C SER A 14 -10.56 -3.03 -16.45
N TYR A 15 -10.47 -4.33 -16.17
CA TYR A 15 -11.47 -5.03 -15.37
C TYR A 15 -11.48 -4.53 -13.92
N ALA A 16 -10.32 -4.35 -13.31
CA ALA A 16 -10.19 -3.78 -11.97
C ALA A 16 -10.84 -2.38 -11.87
N ASN A 17 -10.60 -1.50 -12.86
CA ASN A 17 -11.28 -0.21 -12.94
C ASN A 17 -12.81 -0.38 -13.02
N SER A 18 -13.32 -1.31 -13.84
CA SER A 18 -14.78 -1.55 -13.91
C SER A 18 -15.38 -2.07 -12.59
N CYS A 19 -14.60 -2.78 -11.77
CA CYS A 19 -15.01 -3.21 -10.43
C CYS A 19 -14.96 -2.10 -9.38
N GLY A 20 -14.58 -0.86 -9.74
CA GLY A 20 -14.52 0.28 -8.81
C GLY A 20 -13.20 0.40 -8.03
N ILE A 21 -12.12 -0.23 -8.50
CA ILE A 21 -10.77 -0.01 -7.96
C ILE A 21 -10.28 1.37 -8.37
N SER A 22 -9.83 2.17 -7.39
CA SER A 22 -9.49 3.58 -7.65
C SER A 22 -8.05 3.80 -8.13
N ARG A 23 -7.15 2.84 -7.88
CA ARG A 23 -5.73 2.94 -8.27
C ARG A 23 -5.20 1.63 -8.83
N ILE A 24 -4.56 1.71 -10.00
CA ILE A 24 -3.77 0.60 -10.54
C ILE A 24 -2.31 0.88 -10.25
N PHE A 25 -1.62 -0.12 -9.71
CA PHE A 25 -0.26 -0.02 -9.21
C PHE A 25 0.68 -0.80 -10.14
N VAL A 26 1.64 -0.11 -10.75
CA VAL A 26 2.77 -0.72 -11.47
C VAL A 26 4.02 -0.68 -10.60
N ASP A 27 4.57 -1.84 -10.25
CA ASP A 27 5.71 -1.98 -9.36
C ASP A 27 7.02 -2.19 -10.13
N LEU A 28 7.83 -1.15 -10.31
CA LEU A 28 9.14 -1.21 -10.97
C LEU A 28 10.32 -1.43 -10.01
N GLU A 29 10.05 -1.53 -8.72
CA GLU A 29 11.11 -1.72 -7.72
C GLU A 29 11.75 -3.10 -7.92
N ILE A 30 13.05 -3.12 -8.20
CA ILE A 30 13.86 -4.34 -8.37
C ILE A 30 15.11 -4.26 -7.47
N LEU A 31 15.65 -3.05 -7.25
CA LEU A 31 16.90 -2.87 -6.51
C LEU A 31 16.78 -3.30 -5.03
N GLY A 32 17.68 -4.20 -4.62
CA GLY A 32 17.76 -4.77 -3.28
C GLY A 32 16.65 -5.76 -2.92
N LYS A 33 15.67 -6.04 -3.80
CA LYS A 33 14.63 -7.04 -3.54
C LYS A 33 15.23 -8.45 -3.37
N TYR A 34 16.16 -8.82 -4.24
CA TYR A 34 16.84 -10.13 -4.16
C TYR A 34 17.56 -10.35 -2.82
N GLU A 35 18.24 -9.33 -2.29
CA GLU A 35 18.97 -9.42 -1.02
C GLU A 35 18.01 -9.44 0.19
N ARG A 36 16.93 -8.64 0.15
CA ARG A 36 15.91 -8.59 1.22
C ARG A 36 15.00 -9.82 1.27
N GLN A 37 14.84 -10.51 0.13
CA GLN A 37 13.80 -11.51 -0.07
C GLN A 37 14.32 -12.88 -0.54
N GLY A 38 15.62 -13.08 -0.72
CA GLY A 38 16.24 -14.29 -1.31
C GLY A 38 16.00 -15.64 -0.61
N HIS A 39 15.22 -15.68 0.47
CA HIS A 39 14.84 -16.91 1.20
C HIS A 39 13.32 -17.12 1.29
N LEU A 40 12.51 -16.20 0.77
CA LEU A 40 11.05 -16.25 0.83
C LEU A 40 10.49 -16.47 -0.59
N ASP A 41 9.30 -17.05 -0.67
CA ASP A 41 8.53 -17.30 -1.90
C ASP A 41 8.03 -15.97 -2.52
N THR A 42 8.96 -15.05 -2.79
CA THR A 42 8.72 -13.69 -3.22
C THR A 42 8.89 -13.59 -4.72
N VAL A 43 7.76 -13.33 -5.39
CA VAL A 43 7.74 -12.92 -6.77
C VAL A 43 8.35 -11.53 -6.84
N ILE A 44 9.53 -11.43 -7.43
CA ILE A 44 10.10 -10.17 -7.86
C ILE A 44 9.20 -9.66 -8.97
N SER A 45 8.76 -8.40 -8.85
CA SER A 45 7.88 -7.81 -9.85
C SER A 45 8.57 -7.88 -11.21
N ASN A 46 7.91 -8.50 -12.19
CA ASN A 46 8.35 -8.56 -13.58
C ASN A 46 7.78 -7.40 -14.40
N HIS A 47 7.31 -6.34 -13.74
CA HIS A 47 6.79 -5.17 -14.43
C HIS A 47 7.93 -4.38 -15.06
N SER A 48 7.63 -3.70 -16.16
CA SER A 48 8.58 -2.91 -16.93
C SER A 48 8.06 -1.48 -17.14
N GLU A 49 8.94 -0.57 -17.51
CA GLU A 49 8.57 0.83 -17.82
C GLU A 49 7.50 0.88 -18.93
N GLU A 50 7.58 0.00 -19.93
CA GLU A 50 6.60 -0.08 -21.02
C GLU A 50 5.18 -0.45 -20.56
N ASP A 51 5.06 -1.09 -19.40
CA ASP A 51 3.76 -1.49 -18.87
C ASP A 51 2.96 -0.29 -18.36
N ILE A 52 3.64 0.80 -17.97
CA ILE A 52 2.98 2.01 -17.46
C ILE A 52 1.99 2.54 -18.50
N ASN A 53 2.42 2.73 -19.75
CA ASN A 53 1.58 3.29 -20.80
C ASN A 53 0.42 2.35 -21.18
N LYS A 54 0.71 1.04 -21.25
CA LYS A 54 -0.31 0.01 -21.54
C LYS A 54 -1.39 -0.01 -20.46
N VAL A 55 -0.98 0.01 -19.19
CA VAL A 55 -1.89 0.07 -18.04
C VAL A 55 -2.63 1.41 -18.01
N LYS A 56 -1.95 2.54 -18.23
CA LYS A 56 -2.57 3.87 -18.25
C LYS A 56 -3.69 3.97 -19.29
N THR A 57 -3.45 3.45 -20.49
CA THR A 57 -4.45 3.43 -21.56
C THR A 57 -5.69 2.60 -21.18
N ALA A 58 -5.51 1.53 -20.40
CA ALA A 58 -6.59 0.62 -20.00
C ALA A 58 -7.26 0.98 -18.66
N SER A 59 -6.64 1.81 -17.82
CA SER A 59 -7.07 2.06 -16.44
C SER A 59 -8.30 2.97 -16.31
N GLY A 60 -8.80 3.55 -17.41
CA GLY A 60 -10.01 4.36 -17.40
C GLY A 60 -9.95 5.53 -16.41
N SER A 61 -10.77 5.46 -15.35
CA SER A 61 -10.85 6.49 -14.31
C SER A 61 -9.89 6.26 -13.13
N SER A 62 -9.30 5.07 -13.02
CA SER A 62 -8.33 4.77 -11.96
C SER A 62 -7.03 5.54 -12.18
N GLU A 63 -6.45 6.04 -11.08
CA GLU A 63 -5.11 6.64 -11.13
C GLU A 63 -4.05 5.53 -11.29
N VAL A 64 -3.03 5.77 -12.12
CA VAL A 64 -1.87 4.88 -12.24
C VAL A 64 -0.79 5.34 -11.27
N LEU A 65 -0.52 4.50 -10.28
CA LEU A 65 0.58 4.66 -9.35
C LEU A 65 1.78 3.82 -9.80
N VAL A 66 2.95 4.44 -9.89
CA VAL A 66 4.21 3.75 -10.20
C VAL A 66 5.12 3.78 -8.99
N ARG A 67 5.49 2.59 -8.48
CA ARG A 67 6.56 2.47 -7.48
C ARG A 67 7.90 2.34 -8.20
N ILE A 68 8.75 3.34 -8.01
CA ILE A 68 10.11 3.38 -8.59
C ILE A 68 11.09 2.60 -7.71
N ASN A 69 12.38 2.57 -8.05
CA ASN A 69 13.39 2.00 -7.18
C ASN A 69 13.68 2.91 -5.96
N PRO A 70 14.33 2.38 -4.90
CA PRO A 70 14.87 3.20 -3.84
C PRO A 70 15.79 4.29 -4.39
N PHE A 71 15.91 5.42 -3.69
CA PHE A 71 16.66 6.57 -4.18
C PHE A 71 18.09 6.19 -4.61
N ASN A 72 18.45 6.54 -5.85
CA ASN A 72 19.70 6.15 -6.49
C ASN A 72 20.10 7.12 -7.62
N ASN A 73 21.26 6.89 -8.24
CA ASN A 73 21.79 7.77 -9.29
C ASN A 73 20.92 7.85 -10.56
N ASN A 74 20.04 6.87 -10.79
CA ASN A 74 19.10 6.85 -11.92
C ASN A 74 17.71 7.40 -11.55
N THR A 75 17.43 7.76 -10.29
CA THR A 75 16.08 8.16 -9.86
C THR A 75 15.49 9.30 -10.70
N SER A 76 16.29 10.28 -11.11
CA SER A 76 15.78 11.36 -11.99
C SER A 76 15.25 10.80 -13.31
N LYS A 77 15.94 9.82 -13.91
CA LYS A 77 15.51 9.18 -15.16
C LYS A 77 14.27 8.33 -14.95
N GLU A 78 14.20 7.58 -13.85
CA GLU A 78 13.02 6.76 -13.51
C GLU A 78 11.78 7.63 -13.33
N VAL A 79 11.91 8.75 -12.61
CA VAL A 79 10.84 9.74 -12.41
C VAL A 79 10.37 10.32 -13.75
N ASP A 80 11.31 10.82 -14.57
CA ASP A 80 10.97 11.44 -15.85
C ASP A 80 10.30 10.46 -16.81
N ARG A 81 10.79 9.21 -16.86
CA ARG A 81 10.18 8.16 -17.68
C ARG A 81 8.81 7.76 -17.17
N ALA A 82 8.64 7.52 -15.88
CA ALA A 82 7.33 7.15 -15.32
C ALA A 82 6.26 8.21 -15.64
N ILE A 83 6.62 9.50 -15.53
CA ILE A 83 5.74 10.61 -15.89
C ILE A 83 5.46 10.62 -17.39
N ALA A 84 6.48 10.46 -18.24
CA ALA A 84 6.33 10.45 -19.69
C ALA A 84 5.42 9.31 -20.18
N GLU A 85 5.48 8.14 -19.54
CA GLU A 85 4.64 6.98 -19.84
C GLU A 85 3.22 7.09 -19.25
N GLY A 86 2.95 8.10 -18.42
CA GLY A 86 1.60 8.47 -17.99
C GLY A 86 1.25 8.11 -16.54
N ALA A 87 2.24 7.98 -15.65
CA ALA A 87 1.98 7.86 -14.21
C ALA A 87 1.20 9.09 -13.69
N ASP A 88 0.21 8.86 -12.83
CA ASP A 88 -0.50 9.92 -12.09
C ASP A 88 0.12 10.14 -10.69
N ILE A 89 0.80 9.12 -10.17
CA ILE A 89 1.39 9.08 -8.84
C ILE A 89 2.73 8.36 -8.90
N ILE A 90 3.76 8.94 -8.29
CA ILE A 90 5.03 8.25 -8.03
C ILE A 90 5.11 7.87 -6.55
N MET A 91 5.49 6.63 -6.28
CA MET A 91 5.77 6.12 -4.94
C MET A 91 7.27 5.82 -4.77
N LEU A 92 7.90 6.39 -3.74
CA LEU A 92 9.31 6.15 -3.40
C LEU A 92 9.41 5.11 -2.26
N PRO A 93 9.94 3.91 -2.53
CA PRO A 93 10.18 2.90 -1.50
C PRO A 93 11.52 3.08 -0.79
N MET A 94 11.68 2.38 0.34
CA MET A 94 12.94 2.16 1.05
C MET A 94 13.80 3.42 1.25
N PHE A 95 13.17 4.58 1.48
CA PHE A 95 13.92 5.81 1.74
C PHE A 95 14.34 5.87 3.22
N HIS A 96 15.42 6.60 3.50
CA HIS A 96 16.01 6.68 4.83
C HIS A 96 16.13 8.11 5.38
N SER A 97 15.84 9.13 4.59
CA SER A 97 16.01 10.53 5.00
C SER A 97 15.02 11.50 4.35
N LYS A 98 14.84 12.67 4.97
CA LYS A 98 14.07 13.78 4.37
C LYS A 98 14.72 14.30 3.10
N GLU A 99 16.05 14.21 2.99
CA GLU A 99 16.82 14.65 1.83
C GLU A 99 16.43 13.86 0.59
N GLU A 100 16.25 12.55 0.71
CA GLU A 100 15.78 11.69 -0.38
C GLU A 100 14.35 12.06 -0.80
N VAL A 101 13.43 12.20 0.16
CA VAL A 101 12.04 12.63 -0.10
C VAL A 101 12.01 13.97 -0.83
N ASN A 102 12.76 14.96 -0.35
CA ASN A 102 12.82 16.27 -0.98
C ASN A 102 13.51 16.24 -2.35
N SER A 103 14.51 15.39 -2.55
CA SER A 103 15.19 15.25 -3.83
C SER A 103 14.25 14.67 -4.89
N VAL A 104 13.53 13.60 -4.56
CA VAL A 104 12.52 13.02 -5.46
C VAL A 104 11.36 13.99 -5.68
N GLY A 105 10.89 14.67 -4.64
CA GLY A 105 9.87 15.70 -4.74
C GLY A 105 10.23 16.83 -5.71
N LYS A 106 11.49 17.31 -5.65
CA LYS A 106 12.03 18.29 -6.60
C LYS A 106 12.14 17.74 -8.01
N MET A 107 12.57 16.49 -8.16
CA MET A 107 12.60 15.83 -9.48
C MET A 107 11.19 15.78 -10.06
N ILE A 108 10.17 15.36 -9.30
CA ILE A 108 8.76 15.34 -9.73
C ILE A 108 8.26 16.74 -10.09
N ASN A 109 8.67 17.76 -9.34
CA ASN A 109 8.35 19.17 -9.60
C ASN A 109 6.84 19.44 -9.77
N GLY A 110 6.01 18.76 -8.97
CA GLY A 110 4.56 18.92 -9.00
C GLY A 110 3.85 18.40 -10.26
N ARG A 111 4.56 17.73 -11.18
CA ARG A 111 3.98 17.17 -12.43
C ARG A 111 2.94 16.08 -12.15
N VAL A 112 3.16 15.30 -11.09
CA VAL A 112 2.31 14.19 -10.63
C VAL A 112 2.28 14.17 -9.11
N LYS A 113 1.36 13.38 -8.50
CA LYS A 113 1.33 13.22 -7.05
C LYS A 113 2.54 12.43 -6.56
N PHE A 114 2.96 12.69 -5.33
CA PHE A 114 4.10 12.01 -4.72
C PHE A 114 3.73 11.35 -3.39
N ILE A 115 4.08 10.07 -3.25
CA ILE A 115 3.86 9.25 -2.06
C ILE A 115 5.18 8.62 -1.58
N PRO A 116 5.80 9.10 -0.50
CA PRO A 116 6.86 8.35 0.17
C PRO A 116 6.26 7.16 0.95
N LEU A 117 6.87 5.98 0.79
CA LEU A 117 6.47 4.75 1.47
C LEU A 117 7.30 4.56 2.75
N ILE A 118 6.69 4.82 3.90
CA ILE A 118 7.29 4.69 5.23
C ILE A 118 7.35 3.20 5.57
N GLU A 119 8.47 2.58 5.22
CA GLU A 119 8.69 1.15 5.42
C GLU A 119 10.08 0.81 5.99
N THR A 120 10.89 1.84 6.27
CA THR A 120 12.16 1.73 6.99
C THR A 120 12.04 2.33 8.38
N LYS A 121 12.81 1.83 9.33
CA LYS A 121 12.91 2.34 10.71
C LYS A 121 13.33 3.81 10.70
N SER A 122 14.34 4.18 9.91
CA SER A 122 14.80 5.57 9.81
C SER A 122 13.73 6.50 9.24
N ALA A 123 12.95 6.05 8.24
CA ALA A 123 11.82 6.84 7.73
C ALA A 123 10.77 7.05 8.82
N ALA A 124 10.41 6.00 9.56
CA ALA A 124 9.42 6.06 10.61
C ALA A 124 9.85 6.98 11.78
N GLU A 125 11.09 6.84 12.25
CA GLU A 125 11.64 7.62 13.36
C GLU A 125 11.86 9.11 13.01
N SER A 126 12.12 9.43 11.74
CA SER A 126 12.36 10.80 11.28
C SER A 126 11.13 11.49 10.66
N LEU A 127 9.94 10.89 10.78
CA LEU A 127 8.71 11.35 10.14
C LEU A 127 8.42 12.85 10.35
N GLU A 128 8.56 13.35 11.56
CA GLU A 128 8.33 14.77 11.89
C GLU A 128 9.20 15.73 11.07
N THR A 129 10.37 15.28 10.58
CA THR A 129 11.29 16.12 9.81
C THR A 129 10.86 16.35 8.36
N TYR A 130 9.91 15.55 7.84
CA TYR A 130 9.43 15.64 6.46
C TYR A 130 7.91 15.58 6.31
N VAL A 131 7.16 15.44 7.41
CA VAL A 131 5.70 15.35 7.40
C VAL A 131 5.03 16.55 6.70
N ASP A 132 5.61 17.74 6.87
CA ASP A 132 5.17 19.00 6.24
C ASP A 132 5.81 19.30 4.88
N SER A 133 6.56 18.35 4.30
CA SER A 133 7.23 18.55 3.01
C SER A 133 6.23 18.99 1.93
N PRO A 134 6.45 20.12 1.25
CA PRO A 134 5.48 20.65 0.27
C PRO A 134 5.36 19.79 -0.98
N TYR A 135 6.31 18.85 -1.18
CA TYR A 135 6.30 17.95 -2.32
C TYR A 135 5.40 16.73 -2.11
N VAL A 136 5.14 16.34 -0.86
CA VAL A 136 4.41 15.10 -0.55
C VAL A 136 2.91 15.34 -0.64
N SER A 137 2.23 14.53 -1.46
CA SER A 137 0.78 14.59 -1.64
C SER A 137 0.02 13.70 -0.67
N GLU A 138 0.52 12.49 -0.41
CA GLU A 138 -0.06 11.50 0.51
C GLU A 138 1.07 10.67 1.13
N PHE A 139 0.86 10.07 2.31
CA PHE A 139 1.81 9.12 2.91
C PHE A 139 1.30 7.68 2.79
N TYR A 140 2.21 6.71 2.72
CA TYR A 140 1.83 5.30 2.82
C TYR A 140 2.75 4.58 3.79
N ILE A 141 2.22 3.71 4.65
CA ILE A 141 3.02 2.96 5.63
C ILE A 141 3.08 1.48 5.22
N GLY A 142 4.28 1.00 4.92
CA GLY A 142 4.53 -0.39 4.51
C GLY A 142 4.80 -1.29 5.71
N LEU A 143 3.81 -2.09 6.13
CA LEU A 143 3.93 -2.92 7.34
C LEU A 143 4.93 -4.09 7.19
N ASN A 144 5.10 -4.62 5.98
CA ASN A 144 5.94 -5.80 5.73
C ASN A 144 7.42 -5.54 5.96
N ASP A 145 7.97 -4.46 5.43
CA ASP A 145 9.39 -4.17 5.63
C ASP A 145 9.62 -3.47 6.97
N LEU A 146 8.68 -2.61 7.40
CA LEU A 146 8.77 -1.89 8.67
C LEU A 146 8.84 -2.82 9.89
N HIS A 147 8.05 -3.90 9.92
CA HIS A 147 8.07 -4.79 11.10
C HIS A 147 9.41 -5.51 11.23
N ARG A 148 10.04 -5.85 10.09
CA ARG A 148 11.36 -6.48 10.04
C ARG A 148 12.43 -5.51 10.51
N GLU A 149 12.37 -4.26 10.06
CA GLU A 149 13.34 -3.24 10.49
C GLU A 149 13.19 -2.84 11.97
N LEU A 150 11.98 -2.93 12.52
CA LEU A 150 11.73 -2.69 13.95
C LEU A 150 11.99 -3.93 14.83
N GLY A 151 12.26 -5.10 14.24
CA GLY A 151 12.52 -6.33 14.97
C GLY A 151 11.27 -7.02 15.54
N PHE A 152 10.08 -6.67 15.04
CA PHE A 152 8.85 -7.39 15.36
C PHE A 152 8.82 -8.77 14.67
N ARG A 153 8.14 -9.73 15.28
CA ARG A 153 8.01 -11.11 14.79
C ARG A 153 6.85 -11.25 13.79
N PHE A 154 5.85 -10.40 13.91
CA PHE A 154 4.65 -10.41 13.10
C PHE A 154 4.26 -8.98 12.67
N MET A 155 3.90 -8.83 11.39
CA MET A 155 3.68 -7.50 10.79
C MET A 155 2.61 -6.64 11.48
N PHE A 156 1.59 -7.27 12.05
CA PHE A 156 0.48 -6.57 12.70
C PHE A 156 0.78 -6.20 14.16
N GLU A 157 1.96 -6.54 14.70
CA GLU A 157 2.45 -5.97 15.96
C GLU A 157 2.59 -4.44 15.88
N ILE A 158 2.89 -3.90 14.70
CA ILE A 158 2.93 -2.44 14.47
C ILE A 158 1.57 -1.81 14.83
N ILE A 159 0.47 -2.53 14.59
CA ILE A 159 -0.89 -2.09 14.93
C ILE A 159 -1.15 -2.33 16.42
N SER A 160 -0.96 -3.56 16.91
CA SER A 160 -1.36 -3.96 18.27
C SER A 160 -0.56 -3.25 19.38
N THR A 161 0.67 -2.83 19.10
CA THR A 161 1.53 -2.08 20.04
C THR A 161 1.21 -0.57 20.08
N GLY A 162 0.41 -0.08 19.12
CA GLY A 162 0.12 1.35 18.97
C GLY A 162 1.23 2.15 18.27
N TYR A 163 2.24 1.49 17.70
CA TYR A 163 3.26 2.17 16.88
C TYR A 163 2.64 2.84 15.65
N LEU A 164 1.69 2.17 14.99
CA LEU A 164 0.94 2.76 13.88
C LEU A 164 0.17 4.03 14.30
N ASP A 165 -0.47 4.02 15.47
CA ASP A 165 -1.19 5.18 15.99
C ASP A 165 -0.27 6.40 16.14
N GLN A 166 1.00 6.20 16.56
CA GLN A 166 1.98 7.28 16.68
C GLN A 166 2.35 7.88 15.32
N LEU A 167 2.65 7.03 14.32
CA LEU A 167 2.92 7.49 12.95
C LEU A 167 1.73 8.25 12.35
N VAL A 168 0.52 7.73 12.55
CA VAL A 168 -0.71 8.37 12.07
C VAL A 168 -0.95 9.71 12.76
N ALA A 169 -0.69 9.80 14.07
CA ALA A 169 -0.81 11.06 14.80
C ALA A 169 0.13 12.13 14.23
N ALA A 170 1.38 11.77 13.94
CA ALA A 170 2.33 12.66 13.28
C ALA A 170 1.85 13.05 11.87
N ILE A 171 1.41 12.12 11.02
CA ILE A 171 0.92 12.45 9.67
C ILE A 171 -0.27 13.42 9.72
N LYS A 172 -1.18 13.22 10.68
CA LYS A 172 -2.38 14.06 10.83
C LYS A 172 -2.06 15.53 11.12
N THR A 173 -0.89 15.88 11.67
CA THR A 173 -0.52 17.28 11.90
C THR A 173 -0.37 18.06 10.60
N SER A 174 0.05 17.39 9.51
CA SER A 174 0.18 18.00 8.18
C SER A 174 -1.15 18.13 7.42
N GLY A 175 -2.21 17.47 7.89
CA GLY A 175 -3.49 17.38 7.19
C GLY A 175 -3.48 16.53 5.90
N LYS A 176 -2.38 15.85 5.58
CA LYS A 176 -2.26 15.05 4.35
C LYS A 176 -2.96 13.69 4.47
N PRO A 177 -3.49 13.13 3.37
CA PRO A 177 -4.04 11.78 3.36
C PRO A 177 -2.95 10.75 3.61
N PHE A 178 -3.34 9.59 4.13
CA PHE A 178 -2.46 8.45 4.24
C PHE A 178 -3.15 7.12 3.93
N GLY A 179 -2.35 6.10 3.70
CA GLY A 179 -2.74 4.69 3.66
C GLY A 179 -1.73 3.83 4.43
N PHE A 180 -2.05 2.56 4.67
CA PHE A 180 -1.10 1.62 5.27
C PHE A 180 -1.37 0.17 4.87
N GLY A 181 -0.35 -0.68 4.96
CA GLY A 181 -0.49 -2.12 4.85
C GLY A 181 -1.19 -2.61 3.57
N GLY A 182 -1.83 -3.78 3.68
CA GLY A 182 -2.70 -4.32 2.65
C GLY A 182 -3.76 -5.23 3.28
N VAL A 183 -4.82 -5.49 2.53
CA VAL A 183 -5.98 -6.26 3.00
C VAL A 183 -6.19 -7.52 2.16
N ALA A 184 -6.50 -8.63 2.82
CA ALA A 184 -6.94 -9.87 2.18
C ALA A 184 -8.45 -9.88 1.93
N ARG A 185 -8.97 -10.95 1.33
CA ARG A 185 -10.41 -11.13 1.13
C ARG A 185 -11.12 -11.26 2.48
N VAL A 186 -12.40 -10.90 2.51
CA VAL A 186 -13.20 -11.07 3.73
C VAL A 186 -13.30 -12.57 4.04
N GLY A 187 -12.80 -12.97 5.21
CA GLY A 187 -12.75 -14.39 5.63
C GLY A 187 -11.44 -15.11 5.30
N GLU A 188 -10.44 -14.42 4.73
CA GLU A 188 -9.12 -14.99 4.45
C GLU A 188 -7.98 -14.19 5.11
N GLY A 189 -6.80 -14.83 5.19
CA GLY A 189 -5.60 -14.28 5.81
C GLY A 189 -5.41 -14.74 7.26
N THR A 190 -4.23 -14.46 7.82
CA THR A 190 -3.90 -14.80 9.22
C THR A 190 -4.74 -14.01 10.21
N LEU A 191 -5.09 -12.76 9.85
CA LEU A 191 -6.03 -11.93 10.59
C LEU A 191 -7.30 -11.71 9.77
N PRO A 192 -8.48 -11.66 10.41
CA PRO A 192 -9.72 -11.29 9.73
C PRO A 192 -9.59 -9.94 9.03
N ALA A 193 -9.86 -9.90 7.73
CA ALA A 193 -9.80 -8.67 6.94
C ALA A 193 -10.69 -7.54 7.52
N SER A 194 -11.81 -7.89 8.16
CA SER A 194 -12.71 -6.94 8.84
C SER A 194 -12.05 -6.19 9.99
N LEU A 195 -11.15 -6.83 10.76
CA LEU A 195 -10.40 -6.17 11.83
C LEU A 195 -9.36 -5.20 11.25
N ILE A 196 -8.70 -5.58 10.15
CA ILE A 196 -7.73 -4.70 9.46
C ILE A 196 -8.44 -3.49 8.84
N LEU A 197 -9.57 -3.70 8.15
CA LEU A 197 -10.40 -2.61 7.63
C LEU A 197 -10.94 -1.73 8.78
N GLY A 198 -11.27 -2.34 9.92
CA GLY A 198 -11.67 -1.63 11.13
C GLY A 198 -10.60 -0.63 11.58
N GLU A 199 -9.33 -1.03 11.58
CA GLU A 199 -8.21 -0.15 11.91
C GLU A 199 -8.02 0.95 10.87
N HIS A 200 -8.22 0.66 9.58
CA HIS A 200 -8.21 1.71 8.56
C HIS A 200 -9.30 2.77 8.81
N VAL A 201 -10.53 2.35 9.11
CA VAL A 201 -11.65 3.25 9.42
C VAL A 201 -11.36 4.03 10.70
N ARG A 202 -10.93 3.35 11.78
CA ARG A 202 -10.60 3.95 13.09
C ARG A 202 -9.52 5.02 12.96
N LEU A 203 -8.46 4.74 12.21
CA LEU A 203 -7.33 5.66 12.06
C LEU A 203 -7.61 6.78 11.05
N GLY A 204 -8.62 6.64 10.18
CA GLY A 204 -8.93 7.60 9.12
C GLY A 204 -8.07 7.41 7.87
N SER A 205 -7.62 6.18 7.62
CA SER A 205 -6.87 5.83 6.42
C SER A 205 -7.71 6.01 5.17
N SER A 206 -7.10 6.58 4.14
CA SER A 206 -7.76 6.91 2.88
C SER A 206 -7.53 5.88 1.77
N ALA A 207 -6.52 5.03 1.87
CA ALA A 207 -6.16 4.03 0.86
C ALA A 207 -5.67 2.71 1.47
N VAL A 208 -5.84 1.61 0.73
CA VAL A 208 -5.36 0.27 1.09
C VAL A 208 -4.98 -0.54 -0.15
N ILE A 209 -3.89 -1.29 -0.08
CA ILE A 209 -3.44 -2.21 -1.12
C ILE A 209 -4.20 -3.55 -1.00
N LEU A 210 -4.80 -4.00 -2.09
CA LEU A 210 -5.38 -5.33 -2.18
C LEU A 210 -4.24 -6.36 -2.23
N SER A 211 -4.28 -7.32 -1.31
CA SER A 211 -3.23 -8.33 -1.22
C SER A 211 -3.28 -9.33 -2.38
N ARG A 212 -2.28 -10.20 -2.45
CA ARG A 212 -2.17 -11.28 -3.44
C ARG A 212 -3.40 -12.20 -3.53
N ALA A 213 -4.23 -12.27 -2.49
CA ALA A 213 -5.49 -13.00 -2.50
C ALA A 213 -6.48 -12.48 -3.56
N PHE A 214 -6.36 -11.22 -3.99
CA PHE A 214 -7.18 -10.65 -5.08
C PHE A 214 -6.55 -10.85 -6.47
N HIS A 215 -5.28 -11.26 -6.52
CA HIS A 215 -4.55 -11.49 -7.76
C HIS A 215 -4.56 -12.96 -8.20
N GLN A 216 -4.68 -13.90 -7.24
CA GLN A 216 -4.72 -15.36 -7.47
C GLN A 216 -3.55 -15.90 -8.33
N ARG A 217 -2.43 -15.14 -8.37
CA ARG A 217 -1.27 -15.37 -9.24
C ARG A 217 -1.63 -15.55 -10.72
N SER A 218 -2.74 -14.95 -11.15
CA SER A 218 -3.25 -15.09 -12.52
C SER A 218 -2.42 -14.28 -13.52
N LYS A 219 -2.16 -14.85 -14.69
CA LYS A 219 -1.36 -14.23 -15.76
C LYS A 219 -2.19 -13.38 -16.72
N ASN A 220 -3.48 -13.69 -16.83
CA ASN A 220 -4.44 -13.03 -17.72
C ASN A 220 -5.83 -12.97 -17.07
N LEU A 221 -6.74 -12.26 -17.74
CA LEU A 221 -8.08 -12.02 -17.23
C LEU A 221 -8.93 -13.30 -17.15
N GLU A 222 -8.79 -14.21 -18.11
CA GLU A 222 -9.51 -15.50 -18.11
C GLU A 222 -9.16 -16.34 -16.87
N GLU A 223 -7.87 -16.48 -16.58
CA GLU A 223 -7.39 -17.19 -15.40
C GLU A 223 -7.86 -16.53 -14.10
N LEU A 224 -7.88 -15.19 -14.04
CA LEU A 224 -8.42 -14.46 -12.89
C LEU A 224 -9.90 -14.76 -12.69
N ASN A 225 -10.72 -14.62 -13.72
CA ASN A 225 -12.17 -14.83 -13.65
C ASN A 225 -12.54 -16.27 -13.30
N SER A 226 -11.73 -17.27 -13.70
CA SER A 226 -11.95 -18.67 -13.30
C SER A 226 -11.73 -18.94 -11.81
N LYS A 227 -10.95 -18.09 -11.13
CA LYS A 227 -10.54 -18.28 -9.72
C LYS A 227 -11.23 -17.31 -8.77
N LEU A 228 -11.63 -16.14 -9.27
CA LEU A 228 -12.08 -15.03 -8.45
C LEU A 228 -13.13 -14.19 -9.18
N ASP A 229 -14.26 -13.99 -8.52
CA ASP A 229 -15.19 -12.91 -8.85
C ASP A 229 -14.69 -11.62 -8.20
N LEU A 230 -13.86 -10.86 -8.93
CA LEU A 230 -13.27 -9.63 -8.41
C LEU A 230 -14.32 -8.57 -8.09
N GLU A 231 -15.37 -8.46 -8.90
CA GLU A 231 -16.46 -7.49 -8.70
C GLU A 231 -17.19 -7.75 -7.37
N LEU A 232 -17.56 -9.01 -7.12
CA LEU A 232 -18.20 -9.41 -5.86
C LEU A 232 -17.29 -9.16 -4.65
N GLU A 233 -16.01 -9.50 -4.74
CA GLU A 233 -15.06 -9.31 -3.63
C GLU A 233 -14.80 -7.84 -3.33
N VAL A 234 -14.70 -6.99 -4.35
CA VAL A 234 -14.59 -5.53 -4.17
C VAL A 234 -15.87 -4.96 -3.56
N SER A 235 -17.04 -5.41 -4.01
CA SER A 235 -18.34 -5.02 -3.43
C SER A 235 -18.46 -5.40 -1.95
N ARG A 236 -17.97 -6.58 -1.57
CA ARG A 236 -17.89 -7.03 -0.17
C ARG A 236 -17.00 -6.11 0.67
N LEU A 237 -15.84 -5.72 0.16
CA LEU A 237 -14.96 -4.77 0.86
C LEU A 237 -15.63 -3.42 1.09
N TYR A 238 -16.28 -2.84 0.07
CA TYR A 238 -16.96 -1.56 0.23
C TYR A 238 -18.14 -1.66 1.21
N SER A 239 -18.94 -2.72 1.13
CA SER A 239 -20.04 -2.97 2.07
C SER A 239 -19.52 -3.08 3.51
N GLU A 240 -18.40 -3.77 3.71
CA GLU A 240 -17.77 -3.92 5.02
C GLU A 240 -17.21 -2.58 5.54
N ILE A 241 -16.57 -1.77 4.69
CA ILE A 241 -16.10 -0.43 5.05
C ILE A 241 -17.26 0.46 5.49
N GLU A 242 -18.39 0.44 4.78
CA GLU A 242 -19.58 1.21 5.17
C GLU A 242 -20.17 0.72 6.49
N ARG A 243 -20.22 -0.60 6.71
CA ARG A 243 -20.65 -1.17 8.00
C ARG A 243 -19.75 -0.70 9.15
N LEU A 244 -18.43 -0.72 8.94
CA LEU A 244 -17.44 -0.33 9.94
C LEU A 244 -17.49 1.16 10.28
N LYS A 245 -17.77 2.04 9.31
CA LYS A 245 -17.96 3.48 9.55
C LYS A 245 -19.14 3.79 10.48
N ASN A 246 -20.13 2.91 10.52
CA ASN A 246 -21.34 3.06 11.34
C ASN A 246 -21.22 2.41 12.73
N ARG A 247 -20.03 1.94 13.13
CA ARG A 247 -19.80 1.35 14.45
C ARG A 247 -19.75 2.40 15.57
N THR A 248 -20.20 2.01 16.77
CA THR A 248 -20.05 2.83 17.97
C THR A 248 -18.62 2.81 18.49
N TYR A 249 -18.29 3.75 19.38
CA TYR A 249 -16.98 3.78 20.02
C TYR A 249 -16.65 2.46 20.74
N GLU A 250 -17.60 1.88 21.46
CA GLU A 250 -17.43 0.63 22.20
C GLU A 250 -17.14 -0.54 21.26
N GLN A 251 -17.82 -0.61 20.11
CA GLN A 251 -17.58 -1.63 19.09
C GLN A 251 -16.19 -1.50 18.49
N ILE A 252 -15.75 -0.28 18.20
CA ILE A 252 -14.40 -0.01 17.68
C ILE A 252 -13.33 -0.41 18.71
N GLN A 253 -13.53 -0.09 20.00
CA GLN A 253 -12.60 -0.52 21.06
C GLN A 253 -12.58 -2.05 21.21
N HIS A 254 -13.73 -2.70 21.09
CA HIS A 254 -13.82 -4.15 21.10
C HIS A 254 -13.02 -4.77 19.94
N ASP A 255 -13.18 -4.28 18.72
CA ASP A 255 -12.42 -4.75 17.55
C ASP A 255 -10.91 -4.55 17.73
N LYS A 256 -10.50 -3.40 18.26
CA LYS A 256 -9.08 -3.09 18.53
C LYS A 256 -8.49 -4.08 19.54
N ASN A 257 -9.21 -4.36 20.63
CA ASN A 257 -8.77 -5.30 21.65
C ASN A 257 -8.74 -6.74 21.11
N GLU A 258 -9.71 -7.11 20.27
CA GLU A 258 -9.73 -8.43 19.63
C GLU A 258 -8.56 -8.60 18.65
N LEU A 259 -8.27 -7.59 17.83
CA LEU A 259 -7.08 -7.61 16.97
C LEU A 259 -5.82 -7.78 17.79
N LYS A 260 -5.68 -7.03 18.88
CA LYS A 260 -4.53 -7.16 19.78
C LYS A 260 -4.41 -8.56 20.36
N ARG A 261 -5.51 -9.12 20.87
CA ARG A 261 -5.55 -10.48 21.44
C ARG A 261 -5.09 -11.53 20.41
N ILE A 262 -5.57 -11.44 19.17
CA ILE A 262 -5.17 -12.38 18.10
C ILE A 262 -3.69 -12.20 17.75
N VAL A 263 -3.21 -10.96 17.62
CA VAL A 263 -1.79 -10.69 17.34
C VAL A 263 -0.88 -11.24 18.44
N ASP A 264 -1.21 -10.98 19.72
CA ASP A 264 -0.42 -11.44 20.86
C ASP A 264 -0.37 -12.98 20.87
N GLY A 265 -1.50 -13.67 20.63
CA GLY A 265 -1.54 -15.13 20.53
C GLY A 265 -0.68 -15.72 19.39
N ILE A 266 -0.61 -15.04 18.23
CA ILE A 266 0.29 -15.45 17.12
C ILE A 266 1.76 -15.32 17.53
N VAL A 267 2.10 -14.22 18.20
CA VAL A 267 3.49 -13.92 18.60
C VAL A 267 3.98 -14.88 19.69
N GLU A 268 3.09 -15.26 20.62
CA GLU A 268 3.33 -16.22 21.70
C GLU A 268 3.34 -17.68 21.21
N GLY A 269 2.84 -17.95 20.00
CA GLY A 269 2.77 -19.29 19.40
C GLY A 269 1.58 -20.11 19.88
N GLU A 270 0.52 -19.46 20.34
CA GLU A 270 -0.71 -20.08 20.85
C GLU A 270 -1.76 -20.35 19.74
N MET A 271 -1.48 -19.94 18.49
CA MET A 271 -2.35 -20.13 17.31
C MET A 271 -1.58 -20.56 16.07
#